data_AF-A0A7X3Y807-F1
#
_entry.id   AF-A0A7X3Y807-F1
#
_cell.length_a   1.000
_cell.length_b   1.000
_cell.length_c   1.000
_cell.angle_alpha   90.00
_cell.angle_beta   90.00
_cell.angle_gamma   90.00
#
_symmetry.space_group_name_H-M   'P 1'
#
loop_
_entity.id
_entity.type
_entity.pdbx_description
1 polymer ?
#
loop_
_entity_poly.entity_id
_entity_poly.type
_entity_poly.pdbx_seq_one_letter_code
_entity_poly.pdbx_strand_id
1 'polypeptide(L)'
;MSKAGIEEHNRLLLDRYRHFRIAADAVTAAWRSHAHVLAISLIGSVARDPWKEVPRFSLYRRARIELWHECKDLDLALWLSDLSDLNVLRRRSAAALRELMERRRIGVAAHQVDIFILEPGTDRYLGRLCSFNACPKGKRECLVPGCGDAPFLRQHEEFEWWADTLAPGRAVRLFDRASGTVATAAELPLPETAESG
;
A
#
# COMPACT_ATOMS: atom_id res chain seq x y z
N MET A 1 -13.38 -26.29 -11.49
CA MET A 1 -12.54 -25.30 -12.19
C MET A 1 -11.41 -26.04 -12.86
N SER A 2 -11.10 -25.73 -14.12
CA SER A 2 -10.01 -26.41 -14.85
C SER A 2 -8.65 -25.98 -14.32
N LYS A 3 -7.62 -26.80 -14.56
CA LYS A 3 -6.22 -26.47 -14.25
C LYS A 3 -5.80 -25.14 -14.91
N ALA A 4 -6.11 -24.97 -16.19
CA ALA A 4 -5.86 -23.73 -16.92
C ALA A 4 -6.56 -22.51 -16.28
N GLY A 5 -7.79 -22.67 -15.76
CA GLY A 5 -8.48 -21.59 -15.05
C GLY A 5 -7.83 -21.21 -13.71
N ILE A 6 -7.23 -22.17 -13.01
CA ILE A 6 -6.45 -21.92 -11.79
C ILE A 6 -5.17 -21.15 -12.11
N GLU A 7 -4.46 -21.56 -13.17
CA GLU A 7 -3.22 -20.93 -13.62
C GLU A 7 -3.45 -19.49 -14.09
N GLU A 8 -4.52 -19.26 -14.87
CA GLU A 8 -4.94 -17.92 -15.28
C GLU A 8 -5.21 -17.02 -14.07
N HIS A 9 -5.99 -17.52 -13.10
CA HIS A 9 -6.31 -16.75 -11.90
C HIS A 9 -5.05 -16.43 -11.09
N ASN A 10 -4.15 -17.41 -10.93
CA ASN A 10 -2.88 -17.19 -10.26
C ASN A 10 -2.01 -16.15 -10.97
N ARG A 11 -2.01 -16.11 -12.31
CA ARG A 11 -1.29 -15.09 -13.07
C ARG A 11 -1.84 -13.70 -12.78
N LEU A 12 -3.16 -13.52 -12.81
CA LEU A 12 -3.81 -12.25 -12.50
C LEU A 12 -3.52 -11.77 -11.07
N LEU A 13 -3.43 -12.69 -10.10
CA LEU A 13 -3.10 -12.37 -8.71
C LEU A 13 -1.64 -11.90 -8.60
N LEU A 14 -0.70 -12.57 -9.27
CA LEU A 14 0.71 -12.14 -9.31
C LEU A 14 0.89 -10.81 -10.06
N ASP A 15 0.15 -10.58 -11.14
CA ASP A 15 0.15 -9.30 -11.85
C ASP A 15 -0.37 -8.18 -10.95
N ARG A 16 -1.34 -8.46 -10.07
CA ARG A 16 -1.80 -7.51 -9.06
C ARG A 16 -0.68 -7.14 -8.08
N TYR A 17 0.12 -8.11 -7.59
CA TYR A 17 1.31 -7.81 -6.78
C TYR A 17 2.27 -6.89 -7.54
N ARG A 18 2.59 -7.20 -8.81
CA ARG A 18 3.47 -6.37 -9.65
C ARG A 18 2.96 -4.94 -9.77
N HIS A 19 1.66 -4.78 -10.06
CA HIS A 19 1.04 -3.47 -10.20
C HIS A 19 1.07 -2.65 -8.92
N PHE A 20 0.79 -3.25 -7.76
CA PHE A 20 0.89 -2.53 -6.49
C PHE A 20 2.33 -2.17 -6.12
N ARG A 21 3.29 -3.06 -6.36
CA ARG A 21 4.71 -2.79 -6.13
C ARG A 21 5.21 -1.63 -7.02
N ILE A 22 4.85 -1.61 -8.30
CA ILE A 22 5.18 -0.49 -9.20
C ILE A 22 4.49 0.81 -8.74
N ALA A 23 3.24 0.73 -8.26
CA ALA A 23 2.55 1.89 -7.72
C ALA A 23 3.22 2.43 -6.44
N ALA A 24 3.72 1.54 -5.57
CA ALA A 24 4.48 1.92 -4.38
C ALA A 24 5.74 2.72 -4.75
N ASP A 25 6.47 2.27 -5.76
CA ASP A 25 7.65 2.99 -6.27
C ASP A 25 7.30 4.36 -6.84
N ALA A 26 6.21 4.44 -7.62
CA ALA A 26 5.75 5.71 -8.19
C ALA A 26 5.35 6.72 -7.11
N VAL A 27 4.62 6.29 -6.08
CA VAL A 27 4.23 7.13 -4.94
C VAL A 27 5.46 7.54 -4.13
N THR A 28 6.38 6.61 -3.88
CA THR A 28 7.65 6.88 -3.18
C THR A 28 8.48 7.94 -3.92
N ALA A 29 8.61 7.81 -5.23
CA ALA A 29 9.34 8.77 -6.07
C ALA A 29 8.70 10.17 -6.04
N ALA A 30 7.37 10.27 -5.96
CA ALA A 30 6.66 11.54 -5.87
C ALA A 30 6.84 12.25 -4.52
N TRP A 31 7.10 11.49 -3.45
CA TRP A 31 7.25 12.02 -2.10
C TRP A 31 8.69 12.27 -1.66
N ARG A 32 9.67 11.51 -2.17
CA ARG A 32 11.07 11.59 -1.68
C ARG A 32 11.68 12.99 -1.69
N SER A 33 11.22 13.89 -2.57
CA SER A 33 11.69 15.28 -2.65
C SER A 33 11.03 16.24 -1.65
N HIS A 34 9.99 15.80 -0.94
CA HIS A 34 9.27 16.62 0.04
C HIS A 34 10.05 16.75 1.34
N ALA A 35 10.27 17.98 1.83
CA ALA A 35 11.17 18.26 2.96
C ALA A 35 10.83 17.45 4.24
N HIS A 36 9.55 17.33 4.57
CA HIS A 36 9.10 16.64 5.79
C HIS A 36 9.05 15.12 5.71
N VAL A 37 9.27 14.52 4.53
CA VAL A 37 9.29 13.05 4.38
C VAL A 37 10.61 12.52 4.88
N LEU A 38 10.60 11.70 5.94
CA LEU A 38 11.81 11.13 6.52
C LEU A 38 12.03 9.68 6.10
N ALA A 39 10.98 8.90 5.99
CA ALA A 39 11.06 7.51 5.54
C ALA A 39 9.75 7.04 4.93
N ILE A 40 9.84 6.05 4.05
CA ILE A 40 8.70 5.37 3.42
C ILE A 40 8.98 3.87 3.43
N SER A 41 8.04 3.09 3.94
CA SER A 41 8.11 1.63 3.89
C SER A 41 6.85 1.05 3.25
N LEU A 42 7.02 0.06 2.40
CA LEU A 42 5.94 -0.83 1.95
C LEU A 42 5.61 -1.77 3.10
N ILE A 43 4.33 -1.89 3.44
CA ILE A 43 3.84 -2.80 4.48
C ILE A 43 2.69 -3.66 3.94
N GLY A 44 2.04 -4.44 4.81
CA GLY A 44 0.86 -5.22 4.44
C GLY A 44 1.20 -6.42 3.56
N SER A 45 0.21 -6.94 2.84
CA SER A 45 0.37 -8.16 2.03
C SER A 45 1.36 -7.98 0.89
N VAL A 46 1.40 -6.79 0.27
CA VAL A 46 2.25 -6.48 -0.89
C VAL A 46 3.75 -6.48 -0.54
N ALA A 47 4.10 -6.17 0.72
CA ALA A 47 5.47 -6.17 1.23
C ALA A 47 6.06 -7.58 1.41
N ARG A 48 5.20 -8.59 1.58
CA ARG A 48 5.60 -9.96 1.89
C ARG A 48 5.86 -10.74 0.61
N ASP A 49 6.59 -11.84 0.75
CA ASP A 49 6.65 -12.85 -0.29
C ASP A 49 5.24 -13.40 -0.53
N PRO A 50 4.79 -13.53 -1.80
CA PRO A 50 3.49 -14.11 -2.08
C PRO A 50 3.38 -15.50 -1.48
N TRP A 51 2.21 -15.81 -0.91
CA TRP A 51 1.89 -17.13 -0.39
C TRP A 51 0.59 -17.64 -1.01
N LYS A 52 0.43 -18.97 -1.00
CA LYS A 52 -0.82 -19.59 -1.42
C LYS A 52 -1.77 -19.78 -0.24
N GLU A 53 -3.06 -19.66 -0.50
CA GLU A 53 -4.13 -19.94 0.43
C GLU A 53 -5.32 -20.59 -0.28
N VAL A 54 -6.19 -21.24 0.48
CA VAL A 54 -7.47 -21.74 -0.04
C VAL A 54 -8.52 -20.65 0.18
N PRO A 55 -9.05 -20.02 -0.89
CA PRO A 55 -10.05 -18.99 -0.74
C PRO A 55 -11.26 -19.47 0.05
N ARG A 56 -11.87 -18.58 0.84
CA ARG A 56 -12.99 -18.91 1.73
C ARG A 56 -14.24 -19.46 1.02
N PHE A 57 -14.38 -19.22 -0.29
CA PHE A 57 -15.56 -19.62 -1.04
C PHE A 57 -15.67 -21.14 -1.16
N SER A 58 -16.89 -21.66 -1.02
CA SER A 58 -17.18 -23.10 -0.90
C SER A 58 -16.64 -23.93 -2.06
N LEU A 59 -16.64 -23.38 -3.28
CA LEU A 59 -16.09 -24.01 -4.48
C LEU A 59 -14.61 -24.39 -4.31
N TYR A 60 -13.78 -23.46 -3.85
CA TYR A 60 -12.34 -23.70 -3.66
C TYR A 60 -12.07 -24.58 -2.44
N ARG A 61 -12.78 -24.36 -1.33
CA ARG A 61 -12.61 -25.16 -0.11
C ARG A 61 -12.92 -26.64 -0.32
N ARG A 62 -14.03 -26.96 -1.00
CA ARG A 62 -14.41 -28.36 -1.28
C ARG A 62 -13.38 -29.05 -2.17
N ALA A 63 -12.84 -28.33 -3.13
CA ALA A 63 -11.84 -28.84 -4.06
C ALA A 63 -10.38 -28.69 -3.58
N ARG A 64 -10.16 -28.12 -2.38
CA ARG A 64 -8.83 -27.77 -1.82
C ARG A 64 -7.92 -27.06 -2.83
N ILE A 65 -8.50 -26.15 -3.61
CA ILE A 65 -7.76 -25.41 -4.63
C ILE A 65 -7.04 -24.24 -3.96
N GLU A 66 -5.73 -24.22 -4.10
CA GLU A 66 -4.87 -23.16 -3.63
C GLU A 66 -4.63 -22.11 -4.71
N LEU A 67 -4.80 -20.84 -4.33
CA LEU A 67 -4.47 -19.67 -5.15
C LEU A 67 -3.47 -18.79 -4.42
N TRP A 68 -2.73 -17.97 -5.15
CA TRP A 68 -1.96 -16.88 -4.53
C TRP A 68 -2.90 -15.95 -3.75
N HIS A 69 -2.42 -15.42 -2.63
CA HIS A 69 -3.20 -14.49 -1.83
C HIS A 69 -3.63 -13.26 -2.64
N GLU A 70 -4.89 -12.84 -2.48
CA GLU A 70 -5.43 -11.66 -3.15
C GLU A 70 -5.04 -10.37 -2.40
N CYS A 71 -4.07 -9.63 -2.92
CA CYS A 71 -3.83 -8.25 -2.48
C CYS A 71 -4.98 -7.34 -2.96
N LYS A 72 -5.61 -6.64 -2.02
CA LYS A 72 -6.72 -5.71 -2.31
C LYS A 72 -6.29 -4.26 -2.36
N ASP A 73 -5.35 -3.92 -1.47
CA ASP A 73 -4.87 -2.58 -1.22
C ASP A 73 -3.34 -2.58 -1.15
N LEU A 74 -2.77 -1.40 -1.35
CA LEU A 74 -1.38 -1.07 -1.18
C LEU A 74 -1.22 -0.27 0.11
N ASP A 75 -0.50 -0.85 1.07
CA ASP A 75 -0.25 -0.20 2.35
C ASP A 75 1.16 0.40 2.39
N LEU A 76 1.26 1.69 2.74
CA LEU A 76 2.52 2.40 2.94
C LEU A 76 2.60 2.99 4.33
N ALA A 77 3.70 2.78 5.04
CA ALA A 77 4.06 3.54 6.22
C ALA A 77 4.91 4.75 5.83
N LEU A 78 4.56 5.93 6.35
CA LEU A 78 5.17 7.22 6.02
C LEU A 78 5.54 7.95 7.31
N TRP A 79 6.83 8.22 7.48
CA TRP A 79 7.33 9.01 8.61
C TRP A 79 7.47 10.47 8.20
N LEU A 80 6.84 11.35 8.95
CA LEU A 80 6.81 12.79 8.70
C LEU A 80 7.33 13.57 9.90
N SER A 81 8.23 14.53 9.65
CA SER A 81 8.64 15.48 10.69
C SER A 81 7.55 16.52 11.02
N ASP A 82 6.61 16.73 10.10
CA ASP A 82 5.57 17.76 10.18
C ASP A 82 4.33 17.35 9.35
N LEU A 83 3.14 17.74 9.81
CA LEU A 83 1.85 17.34 9.23
C LEU A 83 1.13 18.45 8.45
N SER A 84 1.75 19.61 8.22
CA SER A 84 1.12 20.76 7.54
C SER A 84 0.81 20.50 6.06
N ASP A 85 1.60 19.66 5.40
CA ASP A 85 1.56 19.45 3.95
C ASP A 85 0.89 18.15 3.49
N LEU A 86 0.04 17.55 4.33
CA LEU A 86 -0.64 16.28 3.99
C LEU A 86 -1.44 16.37 2.68
N ASN A 87 -2.12 17.49 2.39
CA ASN A 87 -2.82 17.65 1.12
C ASN A 87 -1.87 17.66 -0.09
N VAL A 88 -0.67 18.23 0.06
CA VAL A 88 0.35 18.23 -0.99
C VAL A 88 0.79 16.81 -1.29
N LEU A 89 1.09 16.03 -0.23
CA LEU A 89 1.46 14.62 -0.35
C LEU A 89 0.34 13.80 -1.02
N ARG A 90 -0.92 14.00 -0.61
CA ARG A 90 -2.09 13.35 -1.21
C ARG A 90 -2.25 13.67 -2.70
N ARG A 91 -2.04 14.94 -3.09
CA ARG A 91 -2.12 15.33 -4.50
C ARG A 91 -0.99 14.72 -5.31
N ARG A 92 0.22 14.65 -4.75
CA ARG A 92 1.39 14.05 -5.41
C ARG A 92 1.20 12.54 -5.61
N SER A 93 0.69 11.81 -4.62
CA SER A 93 0.39 10.38 -4.79
C SER A 93 -0.69 10.15 -5.84
N ALA A 94 -1.80 10.89 -5.79
CA ALA A 94 -2.85 10.79 -6.79
C ALA A 94 -2.36 11.12 -8.22
N ALA A 95 -1.48 12.12 -8.36
CA ALA A 95 -0.87 12.46 -9.64
C ALA A 95 0.06 11.35 -10.15
N ALA A 96 0.87 10.75 -9.28
CA ALA A 96 1.76 9.64 -9.63
C ALA A 96 0.99 8.41 -10.11
N LEU A 97 -0.11 8.05 -9.42
CA LEU A 97 -0.97 6.94 -9.82
C LEU A 97 -1.67 7.21 -11.16
N ARG A 98 -2.10 8.46 -11.40
CA ARG A 98 -2.67 8.85 -12.69
C ARG A 98 -1.65 8.75 -13.82
N GLU A 99 -0.44 9.28 -13.61
CA GLU A 99 0.64 9.19 -14.60
C GLU A 99 0.98 7.72 -14.90
N LEU A 100 1.00 6.87 -13.87
CA LEU A 100 1.27 5.45 -14.02
C LEU A 100 0.20 4.76 -14.91
N MET A 101 -1.07 5.10 -14.72
CA MET A 101 -2.15 4.62 -15.59
C MET A 101 -2.01 5.14 -17.03
N GLU A 102 -1.70 6.43 -17.20
CA GLU A 102 -1.55 7.05 -18.53
C GLU A 102 -0.39 6.44 -19.32
N ARG A 103 0.77 6.24 -18.67
CA ARG A 103 2.02 5.83 -19.33
C ARG A 103 2.20 4.32 -19.43
N ARG A 104 1.78 3.57 -18.41
CA ARG A 104 2.02 2.12 -18.30
C ARG A 104 0.76 1.27 -18.28
N ARG A 105 -0.42 1.89 -18.33
CA ARG A 105 -1.73 1.21 -18.23
C ARG A 105 -1.89 0.39 -16.95
N ILE A 106 -1.18 0.78 -15.88
CA ILE A 106 -1.28 0.17 -14.56
C ILE A 106 -2.26 1.00 -13.74
N GLY A 107 -3.46 0.45 -13.52
CA GLY A 107 -4.53 1.10 -12.77
C GLY A 107 -4.52 0.71 -11.29
N VAL A 108 -4.18 1.66 -10.43
CA VAL A 108 -4.35 1.58 -8.98
C VAL A 108 -5.14 2.81 -8.54
N ALA A 109 -6.33 2.61 -7.99
CA ALA A 109 -7.16 3.73 -7.55
C ALA A 109 -6.61 4.32 -6.24
N ALA A 110 -6.75 5.62 -6.05
CA ALA A 110 -6.24 6.30 -4.85
C ALA A 110 -6.85 5.78 -3.53
N HIS A 111 -8.04 5.18 -3.56
CA HIS A 111 -8.66 4.56 -2.39
C HIS A 111 -8.13 3.16 -2.07
N GLN A 112 -7.36 2.55 -2.99
CA GLN A 112 -6.66 1.29 -2.77
C GLN A 112 -5.25 1.54 -2.20
N VAL A 113 -4.88 2.79 -1.91
CA VAL A 113 -3.58 3.14 -1.33
C VAL A 113 -3.81 3.68 0.06
N ASP A 114 -3.58 2.83 1.06
CA ASP A 114 -3.67 3.18 2.46
C ASP A 114 -2.29 3.64 2.95
N ILE A 115 -2.24 4.86 3.52
CA ILE A 115 -0.98 5.51 3.89
C ILE A 115 -1.05 5.83 5.37
N PHE A 116 -0.27 5.09 6.15
CA PHE A 116 -0.19 5.18 7.61
C PHE A 116 0.91 6.18 7.97
N ILE A 117 0.55 7.21 8.72
CA ILE A 117 1.47 8.28 9.12
C ILE A 117 2.02 7.93 10.51
N LEU A 118 3.34 7.91 10.61
CA LEU A 118 4.05 7.53 11.82
C LEU A 118 4.93 8.67 12.33
N GLU A 119 5.04 8.76 13.65
CA GLU A 119 5.93 9.70 14.34
C GLU A 119 7.39 9.23 14.22
N PRO A 120 8.31 10.11 13.79
CA PRO A 120 9.73 9.80 13.74
C PRO A 120 10.32 9.48 15.11
N GLY A 121 11.12 8.41 15.18
CA GLY A 121 11.86 8.00 16.38
C GLY A 121 11.07 7.15 17.38
N THR A 122 9.73 7.15 17.31
CA THR A 122 8.87 6.34 18.21
C THR A 122 8.02 5.31 17.47
N ASP A 123 7.88 5.44 16.14
CA ASP A 123 6.97 4.66 15.30
C ASP A 123 5.51 4.72 15.75
N ARG A 124 5.16 5.74 16.56
CA ARG A 124 3.81 5.95 17.05
C ARG A 124 2.91 6.29 15.87
N TYR A 125 1.81 5.55 15.74
CA TYR A 125 0.81 5.82 14.72
C TYR A 125 0.05 7.12 15.01
N LEU A 126 -0.01 7.99 14.00
CA LEU A 126 -0.64 9.31 14.08
C LEU A 126 -2.00 9.36 13.37
N GLY A 127 -2.25 8.46 12.42
CA GLY A 127 -3.45 8.46 11.58
C GLY A 127 -3.13 8.01 10.16
N ARG A 128 -4.12 8.10 9.26
CA ARG A 128 -3.90 7.86 7.82
C ARG A 128 -3.94 9.14 7.02
N LEU A 129 -3.26 9.16 5.88
CA LEU A 129 -3.48 10.21 4.91
C LEU A 129 -4.88 10.08 4.32
N CYS A 130 -5.71 11.11 4.46
CA CYS A 130 -7.06 11.10 3.96
C CYS A 130 -7.09 11.06 2.42
N SER A 131 -7.86 10.13 1.84
CA SER A 131 -8.05 10.01 0.39
C SER A 131 -9.05 11.01 -0.19
N PHE A 132 -9.84 11.68 0.66
CA PHE A 132 -10.78 12.71 0.21
C PHE A 132 -10.06 13.95 -0.33
N ASN A 133 -10.75 14.70 -1.21
CA ASN A 133 -10.20 15.89 -1.84
C ASN A 133 -10.43 17.20 -1.06
N ALA A 134 -11.10 17.13 0.10
CA ALA A 134 -11.37 18.26 0.98
C ALA A 134 -11.37 17.76 2.44
N CYS A 135 -10.97 18.63 3.37
CA CYS A 135 -10.93 18.34 4.80
C CYS A 135 -11.54 19.53 5.57
N PRO A 136 -12.66 19.36 6.28
CA PRO A 136 -13.50 18.16 6.31
C PRO A 136 -14.25 17.94 4.98
N LYS A 137 -14.56 16.68 4.66
CA LYS A 137 -15.42 16.32 3.50
C LYS A 137 -16.91 16.31 3.85
N GLY A 138 -17.25 16.33 5.14
CA GLY A 138 -18.62 16.19 5.65
C GLY A 138 -19.17 14.77 5.54
N LYS A 139 -18.29 13.76 5.50
CA LYS A 139 -18.68 12.34 5.51
C LYS A 139 -18.69 11.81 6.94
N ARG A 140 -19.36 10.68 7.18
CA ARG A 140 -19.46 10.07 8.51
C ARG A 140 -18.08 9.77 9.10
N GLU A 141 -17.15 9.39 8.24
CA GLU A 141 -15.76 9.09 8.58
C GLU A 141 -14.98 10.33 9.02
N CYS A 142 -15.47 11.55 8.74
CA CYS A 142 -14.89 12.79 9.26
C CYS A 142 -15.35 13.11 10.70
N LEU A 143 -16.33 12.38 11.24
CA LEU A 143 -16.87 12.60 12.59
C LEU A 143 -16.09 11.84 13.67
N VAL A 144 -15.12 11.01 13.29
CA VAL A 144 -14.25 10.30 14.23
C VAL A 144 -13.45 11.32 15.04
N PRO A 145 -13.42 11.23 16.39
CA PRO A 145 -12.64 12.14 17.22
C PRO A 145 -11.17 12.25 16.76
N GLY A 146 -10.64 13.47 16.71
CA GLY A 146 -9.28 13.77 16.25
C GLY A 146 -9.08 13.72 14.72
N CYS A 147 -10.11 13.36 13.94
CA CYS A 147 -10.03 13.40 12.49
C CYS A 147 -9.97 14.85 12.00
N GLY A 148 -8.91 15.21 11.27
CA GLY A 148 -8.72 16.55 10.73
C GLY A 148 -8.10 17.55 11.69
N ASP A 149 -7.70 17.16 12.91
CA ASP A 149 -6.95 18.02 13.85
C ASP A 149 -5.71 18.61 13.16
N ALA A 150 -5.00 17.78 12.40
CA ALA A 150 -4.19 18.22 11.28
C ALA A 150 -4.99 18.03 9.97
N PRO A 151 -5.08 19.04 9.09
CA PRO A 151 -5.82 18.90 7.83
C PRO A 151 -5.36 17.69 7.02
N PHE A 152 -6.31 16.85 6.59
CA PHE A 152 -6.08 15.57 5.88
C PHE A 152 -5.42 14.45 6.69
N LEU A 153 -5.24 14.61 8.00
CA LEU A 153 -4.97 13.49 8.91
C LEU A 153 -6.30 12.83 9.28
N ARG A 154 -6.50 11.59 8.84
CA ARG A 154 -7.72 10.84 9.08
C ARG A 154 -7.55 9.89 10.25
N GLN A 155 -8.51 9.91 11.16
CA GLN A 155 -8.69 8.88 12.17
C GLN A 155 -9.71 7.85 11.71
N HIS A 156 -9.52 6.62 12.17
CA HIS A 156 -10.41 5.50 11.90
C HIS A 156 -10.92 4.98 13.23
N GLU A 157 -12.24 4.86 13.34
CA GLU A 157 -12.88 4.28 14.51
C GLU A 157 -12.39 2.84 14.71
N GLU A 158 -12.05 2.49 15.96
CA GLU A 158 -11.59 1.15 16.38
C GLU A 158 -10.33 0.63 15.65
N PHE A 159 -9.59 1.49 14.95
CA PHE A 159 -8.35 1.07 14.32
C PHE A 159 -7.20 1.00 15.33
N GLU A 160 -6.53 -0.14 15.36
CA GLU A 160 -5.33 -0.36 16.15
C GLU A 160 -4.11 -0.56 15.25
N TRP A 161 -3.02 0.15 15.56
CA TRP A 161 -1.74 -0.04 14.92
C TRP A 161 -0.91 -1.06 15.68
N TRP A 162 -0.50 -2.12 14.97
CA TRP A 162 0.29 -3.20 15.56
C TRP A 162 1.76 -2.98 15.24
N ALA A 163 2.62 -2.88 16.26
CA ALA A 163 4.05 -2.58 16.06
C ALA A 163 4.75 -3.65 15.18
N ASP A 164 4.27 -4.89 15.21
CA ASP A 164 4.77 -5.99 14.38
C ASP A 164 4.50 -5.81 12.88
N THR A 165 3.68 -4.81 12.48
CA THR A 165 3.53 -4.37 11.09
C THR A 165 4.86 -3.92 10.48
N LEU A 166 5.78 -3.41 11.30
CA LEU A 166 7.10 -2.95 10.87
C LEU A 166 8.19 -4.00 11.05
N ALA A 167 7.86 -5.21 11.51
CA ALA A 167 8.83 -6.26 11.76
C ALA A 167 9.57 -6.67 10.46
N PRO A 168 10.84 -7.12 10.57
CA PRO A 168 11.56 -7.71 9.43
C PRO A 168 10.73 -8.80 8.74
N GLY A 169 10.69 -8.77 7.40
CA GLY A 169 9.89 -9.71 6.60
C GLY A 169 8.40 -9.36 6.49
N ARG A 170 7.94 -8.29 7.15
CA ARG A 170 6.57 -7.74 7.00
C ARG A 170 6.54 -6.32 6.44
N ALA A 171 7.67 -5.62 6.52
CA ALA A 171 7.86 -4.31 5.94
C ALA A 171 9.15 -4.27 5.11
N VAL A 172 9.13 -3.46 4.04
CA VAL A 172 10.29 -3.17 3.20
C VAL A 172 10.50 -1.67 3.16
N ARG A 173 11.64 -1.20 3.68
CA ARG A 173 12.02 0.22 3.60
C ARG A 173 12.35 0.57 2.14
N LEU A 174 11.57 1.47 1.56
CA LEU A 174 11.76 1.93 0.17
C LEU A 174 12.63 3.19 0.11
N PHE A 175 12.42 4.10 1.07
CA PHE A 175 13.12 5.38 1.13
C PHE A 175 13.46 5.75 2.57
N ASP A 176 14.65 6.30 2.76
CA ASP A 176 15.12 6.90 4.00
C ASP A 176 15.84 8.21 3.68
N ARG A 177 15.55 9.29 4.41
CA ARG A 177 16.10 10.62 4.12
C ARG A 177 17.63 10.65 4.22
N ALA A 178 18.21 9.90 5.15
CA ALA A 178 19.66 9.88 5.35
C ALA A 178 20.35 9.02 4.29
N SER A 179 19.68 7.97 3.80
CA SER A 179 20.28 6.97 2.90
C SER A 179 19.81 7.07 1.43
N GLY A 180 18.78 7.86 1.15
CA GLY A 180 18.13 7.93 -0.16
C GLY A 180 17.16 6.78 -0.42
N THR A 181 17.11 6.32 -1.67
CA THR A 181 16.31 5.12 -2.02
C THR A 181 17.04 3.88 -1.48
N VAL A 182 16.35 3.11 -0.66
CA VAL A 182 16.88 1.91 0.02
C VAL A 182 16.53 0.64 -0.75
N ALA A 183 15.32 0.57 -1.30
CA ALA A 183 14.85 -0.56 -2.10
C ALA A 183 13.81 -0.10 -3.12
N THR A 184 13.61 -0.91 -4.16
CA THR A 184 12.56 -0.76 -5.16
C THR A 184 11.54 -1.88 -4.95
N ALA A 185 10.28 -1.54 -4.70
CA ALA A 185 9.24 -2.53 -4.46
C ALA A 185 9.04 -3.45 -5.68
N ALA A 186 9.15 -2.93 -6.90
CA ALA A 186 9.02 -3.71 -8.13
C ALA A 186 10.10 -4.79 -8.31
N GLU A 187 11.22 -4.69 -7.59
CA GLU A 187 12.33 -5.66 -7.64
C GLU A 187 12.19 -6.75 -6.57
N LEU A 188 11.19 -6.67 -5.69
CA LEU A 188 10.90 -7.72 -4.72
C LEU A 188 10.56 -9.03 -5.44
N PRO A 189 11.02 -10.18 -4.91
CA PRO A 189 10.85 -11.46 -5.57
C PRO A 189 9.37 -11.78 -5.76
N LEU A 190 9.05 -12.35 -6.91
CA LEU A 190 7.78 -13.00 -7.18
C LEU A 190 8.07 -14.42 -7.60
N PRO A 191 7.21 -15.38 -7.23
CA PRO A 191 7.34 -16.74 -7.70
C PRO A 191 7.33 -16.74 -9.22
N GLU A 192 8.25 -17.49 -9.82
CA GLU A 192 8.23 -17.75 -11.25
C GLU A 192 6.87 -18.36 -11.59
N THR A 193 6.16 -17.75 -12.53
CA THR A 193 5.05 -18.45 -13.18
C THR A 193 5.68 -19.60 -13.90
N ALA A 194 5.52 -20.83 -13.37
CA ALA A 194 6.04 -22.04 -14.01
C ALA A 194 5.67 -21.99 -15.50
N GLU A 195 6.66 -21.77 -16.35
CA GLU A 195 6.49 -21.93 -17.77
C GLU A 195 6.19 -23.40 -18.00
N SER A 196 5.06 -23.64 -18.67
CA SER A 196 4.57 -24.96 -19.02
C SER A 196 5.64 -25.71 -19.82
N GLY A 197 6.34 -26.63 -19.17
CA GLY A 197 7.02 -27.75 -19.83
C GLY A 197 6.03 -28.79 -20.33
#